data_AF-A0A480BWI4-F1
#
_entry.id   AF-A0A480BWI4-F1
#
_cell.length_a   1.000
_cell.length_b   1.000
_cell.length_c   1.000
_cell.angle_alpha   90.00
_cell.angle_beta   90.00
_cell.angle_gamma   90.00
#
_symmetry.space_group_name_H-M   'P 1'
#
loop_
_entity.id
_entity.type
_entity.pdbx_description
1 polymer ?
#
loop_
_entity_poly.entity_id
_entity_poly.type
_entity_poly.pdbx_seq_one_letter_code
_entity_poly.pdbx_strand_id
1 'polypeptide(L)' 'MIDLYTWPTPNGQKIHIMLEETGLPYEVHPINIGKGDQF' A
#
# COMPACT_ATOMS: atom_id res chain seq x y z
N MET A 1 7.15 -12.01 3.96
CA MET A 1 6.69 -10.76 4.57
C MET A 1 6.50 -9.79 3.41
N ILE A 2 5.32 -9.18 3.26
CA ILE A 2 4.97 -8.32 2.12
C ILE A 2 5.24 -6.86 2.51
N ASP A 3 5.92 -6.11 1.64
CA ASP A 3 6.08 -4.66 1.80
C ASP A 3 5.08 -3.92 0.91
N LEU A 4 4.16 -3.18 1.52
CA LEU A 4 3.15 -2.40 0.83
C LEU A 4 3.57 -0.93 0.72
N TYR A 5 4.16 -0.56 -0.41
CA TYR A 5 4.39 0.83 -0.78
C TYR A 5 3.10 1.44 -1.32
N THR A 6 2.53 2.44 -0.65
CA THR A 6 1.15 2.88 -0.92
C THR A 6 0.91 4.37 -0.69
N TRP A 7 -0.17 4.86 -1.29
CA TRP A 7 -0.69 6.21 -1.14
C TRP A 7 -2.23 6.14 -1.15
N PRO A 8 -2.99 7.05 -0.51
CA PRO A 8 -4.45 7.01 -0.41
C PRO A 8 -5.16 7.33 -1.74
N THR A 9 -4.94 6.49 -2.74
CA THR A 9 -5.67 6.45 -4.00
C THR A 9 -6.70 5.30 -3.95
N PRO A 10 -7.75 5.33 -4.80
CA PRO A 10 -8.69 4.22 -4.88
C PRO A 10 -8.04 2.86 -5.20
N ASN A 11 -6.93 2.85 -5.95
CA ASN A 11 -6.18 1.62 -6.22
C ASN A 11 -5.32 1.19 -5.04
N GLY A 12 -4.69 2.13 -4.33
CA GLY A 12 -3.93 1.84 -3.11
C GLY A 12 -4.79 1.18 -2.03
N GLN A 13 -6.05 1.63 -1.87
CA GLN A 13 -6.99 1.06 -0.91
C GLN A 13 -7.34 -0.42 -1.18
N LYS A 14 -7.41 -0.85 -2.45
CA LYS A 14 -7.77 -2.24 -2.80
C LYS A 14 -6.79 -3.25 -2.22
N ILE A 15 -5.52 -2.91 -2.17
CA ILE A 15 -4.48 -3.81 -1.67
C ILE A 15 -4.50 -3.89 -0.15
N HIS A 16 -4.79 -2.78 0.55
CA HIS A 16 -5.07 -2.81 2.00
C HIS A 16 -6.22 -3.77 2.30
N ILE A 17 -7.36 -3.61 1.61
CA ILE A 17 -8.54 -4.49 1.81
C ILE A 17 -8.16 -5.96 1.58
N MET A 18 -7.47 -6.27 0.48
CA MET A 18 -7.07 -7.65 0.18
C MET A 18 -6.15 -8.24 1.27
N LEU A 19 -5.16 -7.48 1.75
CA LEU A 19 -4.21 -7.96 2.76
C LEU A 19 -4.90 -8.18 4.12
N GLU A 20 -5.82 -7.29 4.50
CA GLU A 20 -6.65 -7.46 5.70
C GLU A 20 -7.58 -8.69 5.58
N GLU A 21 -8.30 -8.84 4.46
CA GLU A 21 -9.24 -9.96 4.24
C GLU A 21 -8.55 -11.33 4.19
N THR A 22 -7.29 -11.37 3.76
CA THR A 22 -6.52 -12.62 3.63
C THR A 22 -5.64 -12.92 4.84
N GLY A 23 -5.47 -11.96 5.76
CA GLY A 23 -4.62 -12.10 6.94
C GLY A 23 -3.13 -12.31 6.62
N LEU A 24 -2.69 -11.92 5.42
CA LEU A 24 -1.28 -12.06 5.04
C LEU A 24 -0.43 -11.02 5.80
N PRO A 25 0.71 -11.42 6.40
CA PRO A 25 1.55 -10.47 7.13
C PRO A 25 2.23 -9.48 6.18
N TYR A 26 2.04 -8.18 6.45
CA TYR A 26 2.59 -7.09 5.65
C TYR A 26 3.03 -5.90 6.50
N GLU A 27 3.91 -5.08 5.93
CA GLU A 27 4.36 -3.79 6.49
C GLU A 27 3.98 -2.66 5.52
N VAL A 28 3.58 -1.50 6.05
CA VAL A 28 3.12 -0.36 5.25
C VAL A 28 4.21 0.68 5.12
N HIS A 29 4.53 1.03 3.88
CA HIS A 29 5.48 2.07 3.50
C HIS A 29 4.74 3.20 2.74
N PRO A 30 4.37 4.31 3.39
CA PRO A 30 3.70 5.41 2.69
C PRO A 30 4.67 6.11 1.72
N ILE A 31 4.25 6.33 0.47
CA ILE A 31 5.01 7.06 -0.56
C ILE A 31 4.23 8.26 -1.11
N ASN A 32 4.80 9.45 -1.13
CA ASN A 32 4.10 10.63 -1.61
C ASN A 32 4.17 10.75 -3.13
N ILE A 33 3.12 10.29 -3.81
CA ILE A 33 3.11 10.32 -5.28
C ILE A 33 3.04 11.73 -5.87
N GLY A 34 2.56 12.71 -5.10
CA GLY A 34 2.55 14.12 -5.49
C GLY A 34 3.93 14.77 -5.45
N LYS A 35 4.90 14.14 -4.78
CA LYS A 35 6.31 14.53 -4.76
C LYS A 35 7.18 13.72 -5.72
N GLY A 36 6.63 12.67 -6.33
CA GLY A 36 7.37 11.80 -7.24
C GLY A 36 8.14 10.68 -6.54
N ASP A 37 7.84 10.35 -5.28
CA ASP A 37 8.55 9.31 -4.49
C ASP A 37 8.43 7.89 -5.11
N GLN A 38 7.58 7.71 -6.11
CA GLN A 38 7.42 6.46 -6.86
C GLN A 38 8.46 6.26 -7.98
N PHE A 39 9.37 7.20 -8.19
CA PHE A 39 10.41 7.18 -9.22
C PHE A 39 11.81 7.27 -8.62
#